data_AF-A0A401S4L2-F1
#
_entry.id   AF-A0A401S4L2-F1
#
_cell.length_a   1.000
_cell.length_b   1.000
_cell.length_c   1.000
_cell.angle_alpha   90.00
_cell.angle_beta   90.00
_cell.angle_gamma   90.00
#
_symmetry.space_group_name_H-M   'P 1'
#
loop_
_entity.id
_entity.type
_entity.pdbx_description
1 polymer ?
#
loop_
_entity_poly.entity_id
_entity_poly.type
_entity_poly.pdbx_seq_one_letter_code
_entity_poly.pdbx_strand_id
1 'polypeptide(L)'
;MLPLLIKEGRNPQYIPWETQDLEGLKNVLPSLHEGAGRWIKAFEDEITGQLLAIGDLKALLMRLVEFLKLKEIMVRACLKNVADNPMIDGVGFDRVRQNVWRASRDCYPPKMDPQALRGDPLGESENLAAYLEKQLKKWRLETE
;
A
#
# COMPACT_ATOMS: atom_id res chain seq x y z
N MET A 1 -16.53 4.02 12.97
CA MET A 1 -16.41 5.37 12.40
C MET A 1 -14.95 5.72 12.64
N LEU A 2 -14.14 5.66 11.59
CA LEU A 2 -12.66 5.69 11.69
C LEU A 2 -12.17 7.05 12.20
N PRO A 3 -11.30 7.12 13.23
CA PRO A 3 -10.83 8.38 13.78
C PRO A 3 -9.99 9.16 12.77
N LEU A 4 -10.37 10.43 12.65
CA LEU A 4 -9.75 11.45 11.83
C LEU A 4 -8.68 12.17 12.67
N LEU A 5 -7.70 12.78 12.00
CA LEU A 5 -7.12 14.02 12.53
C LEU A 5 -8.28 15.02 12.72
N ILE A 6 -8.66 15.31 13.97
CA ILE A 6 -9.73 16.26 14.25
C ILE A 6 -9.24 17.65 13.81
N LYS A 7 -9.94 18.21 12.82
CA LYS A 7 -9.75 19.57 12.31
C LYS A 7 -10.56 20.60 13.10
N GLU A 8 -10.81 20.37 14.39
CA GLU A 8 -11.49 21.32 15.27
C GLU A 8 -10.48 21.95 16.23
N GLY A 9 -10.15 23.23 15.96
CA GLY A 9 -9.31 24.07 16.83
C GLY A 9 -7.94 24.46 16.24
N ARG A 10 -7.27 25.43 16.88
CA ARG A 10 -5.97 26.00 16.47
C ARG A 10 -4.83 24.97 16.39
N ASN A 11 -4.99 23.78 16.97
CA ASN A 11 -4.03 22.67 16.92
C ASN A 11 -4.77 21.33 16.68
N PRO A 12 -4.63 20.69 15.51
CA PRO A 12 -5.22 19.37 15.28
C PRO A 12 -4.59 18.36 16.25
N GLN A 13 -5.43 17.60 16.97
CA GLN A 13 -4.99 16.52 17.85
C GLN A 13 -5.08 15.18 17.12
N TYR A 14 -4.06 14.35 17.32
CA TYR A 14 -4.02 13.01 16.77
C TYR A 14 -4.88 12.07 17.60
N ILE A 15 -5.80 11.37 16.93
CA ILE A 15 -6.57 10.26 17.50
C ILE A 15 -6.18 9.00 16.72
N PRO A 16 -5.53 8.01 17.36
CA PRO A 16 -5.18 6.77 16.70
C PRO A 16 -6.41 6.00 16.25
N TRP A 17 -6.29 5.28 15.13
CA TRP A 17 -7.29 4.31 14.72
C TRP A 17 -7.58 3.26 15.79
N GLU A 18 -8.85 2.88 15.90
CA GLU A 18 -9.26 1.86 16.85
C GLU A 18 -8.79 0.47 16.40
N THR A 19 -8.83 -0.50 17.32
CA THR A 19 -8.47 -1.88 16.95
C THR A 19 -9.43 -2.44 15.90
N GLN A 20 -10.72 -2.12 16.00
CA GLN A 20 -11.74 -2.63 15.08
C GLN A 20 -11.57 -2.07 13.66
N ASP A 21 -11.18 -0.81 13.56
CA ASP A 21 -10.81 -0.13 12.31
C ASP A 21 -9.64 -0.83 11.61
N LEU A 22 -8.59 -1.12 12.37
CA LEU A 22 -7.38 -1.79 11.88
C LEU A 22 -7.66 -3.22 11.44
N GLU A 23 -8.47 -3.97 12.18
CA GLU A 23 -8.89 -5.33 11.77
C GLU A 23 -9.82 -5.29 10.56
N GLY A 24 -10.71 -4.29 10.47
CA GLY A 24 -11.55 -4.07 9.29
C GLY A 24 -10.71 -3.90 8.03
N LEU A 25 -9.75 -2.97 8.06
CA LEU A 25 -8.82 -2.74 6.96
C LEU A 25 -8.00 -4.00 6.61
N LYS A 26 -7.46 -4.69 7.62
CA LYS A 26 -6.70 -5.93 7.40
C LYS A 26 -7.50 -7.00 6.66
N ASN A 27 -8.81 -7.08 6.89
CA ASN A 27 -9.67 -8.09 6.27
C ASN A 27 -10.09 -7.76 4.83
N VAL A 28 -10.13 -6.48 4.46
CA VAL A 28 -10.52 -6.05 3.10
C VAL A 28 -9.32 -5.86 2.16
N LEU A 29 -8.14 -5.59 2.71
CA LEU A 29 -6.93 -5.36 1.91
C LEU A 29 -6.32 -6.69 1.43
N PRO A 30 -5.75 -6.71 0.21
CA PRO A 30 -5.04 -7.89 -0.29
C PRO A 30 -3.78 -8.18 0.55
N SER A 31 -3.08 -9.28 0.30
CA SER A 31 -1.85 -9.55 1.04
C SER A 31 -0.70 -8.67 0.55
N LEU A 32 0.04 -8.03 1.47
CA LEU A 32 1.26 -7.29 1.13
C LEU A 32 2.32 -8.20 0.49
N HIS A 33 2.32 -9.50 0.82
CA HIS A 33 3.22 -10.52 0.26
C HIS A 33 2.95 -10.87 -1.21
N GLU A 34 1.83 -10.44 -1.77
CA GLU A 34 1.51 -10.58 -3.19
C GLU A 34 2.03 -9.40 -4.01
N GLY A 35 2.64 -8.42 -3.36
CA GLY A 35 3.18 -7.20 -3.95
C GLY A 35 2.52 -5.96 -3.34
N ALA A 36 3.32 -5.01 -2.89
CA ALA A 36 2.81 -3.80 -2.23
C ALA A 36 2.01 -2.90 -3.19
N GLY A 37 2.20 -3.00 -4.51
CA GLY A 37 1.46 -2.19 -5.48
C GLY A 37 -0.07 -2.33 -5.34
N ARG A 38 -0.56 -3.58 -5.35
CA ARG A 38 -1.99 -3.88 -5.20
C ARG A 38 -2.52 -3.48 -3.82
N TRP A 39 -1.74 -3.75 -2.78
CA TRP A 39 -2.08 -3.35 -1.42
C TRP A 39 -2.21 -1.84 -1.27
N ILE A 40 -1.23 -1.07 -1.75
CA ILE A 40 -1.22 0.40 -1.68
C ILE A 40 -2.44 0.97 -2.41
N LYS A 41 -2.76 0.43 -3.60
CA LYS A 41 -3.92 0.87 -4.38
C LYS A 41 -5.22 0.65 -3.60
N ALA A 42 -5.46 -0.58 -3.14
CA ALA A 42 -6.65 -0.90 -2.35
C ALA A 42 -6.72 -0.08 -1.06
N PHE A 43 -5.58 0.13 -0.39
CA PHE A 43 -5.51 0.94 0.82
C PHE A 43 -5.92 2.38 0.53
N GLU A 44 -5.30 3.04 -0.45
CA GLU A 44 -5.60 4.42 -0.85
C GLU A 44 -7.06 4.61 -1.27
N ASP A 45 -7.66 3.60 -1.93
CA ASP A 45 -9.08 3.61 -2.28
C ASP A 45 -9.97 3.60 -1.02
N GLU A 46 -9.68 2.74 -0.04
CA GLU A 46 -10.43 2.63 1.24
C GLU A 46 -10.33 3.90 2.09
N ILE A 47 -9.16 4.54 2.12
CA ILE A 47 -8.91 5.74 2.93
C ILE A 47 -9.18 7.05 2.19
N THR A 48 -9.74 7.00 0.97
CA THR A 48 -9.90 8.19 0.13
C THR A 48 -10.69 9.28 0.86
N GLY A 49 -10.12 10.49 0.89
CA GLY A 49 -10.71 11.63 1.59
C GLY A 49 -10.41 11.69 3.10
N GLN A 50 -9.68 10.72 3.65
CA GLN A 50 -9.24 10.72 5.04
C GLN A 50 -7.84 11.32 5.20
N LEU A 51 -7.61 12.00 6.33
CA LEU A 51 -6.28 12.47 6.71
C LEU A 51 -5.62 11.43 7.62
N LEU A 52 -4.56 10.81 7.11
CA LEU A 52 -3.79 9.82 7.84
C LEU A 52 -2.66 10.45 8.66
N ALA A 53 -2.41 9.87 9.82
CA ALA A 53 -1.18 10.11 10.58
C ALA A 53 -0.18 8.96 10.40
N ILE A 54 1.09 9.23 10.68
CA ILE A 54 2.15 8.20 10.62
C ILE A 54 1.87 7.06 11.60
N GLY A 55 1.29 7.36 12.77
CA GLY A 55 0.93 6.39 13.79
C GLY A 55 -0.08 5.34 13.29
N ASP A 56 -1.07 5.77 12.51
CA ASP A 56 -2.11 4.88 11.97
C ASP A 56 -1.50 3.87 11.01
N LEU A 57 -0.65 4.35 10.11
CA LEU A 57 0.06 3.48 9.17
C LEU A 57 1.03 2.54 9.89
N LYS A 58 1.76 3.01 10.91
CA LYS A 58 2.61 2.15 11.74
C LYS A 58 1.80 1.04 12.38
N ALA A 59 0.66 1.38 12.99
CA ALA A 59 -0.21 0.43 13.69
C ALA A 59 -0.81 -0.61 12.73
N LEU A 60 -1.17 -0.21 11.52
CA LEU A 60 -1.65 -1.11 10.48
C LEU A 60 -0.54 -2.02 9.96
N LEU A 61 0.61 -1.45 9.56
CA LEU A 61 1.74 -2.24 9.05
C LEU A 61 2.25 -3.23 10.11
N MET A 62 2.30 -2.86 11.39
CA MET A 62 2.65 -3.78 12.48
C MET A 62 1.75 -5.02 12.59
N ARG A 63 0.50 -4.95 12.10
CA ARG A 63 -0.43 -6.09 12.07
C ARG A 63 -0.28 -6.95 10.83
N LEU A 64 0.28 -6.38 9.77
CA LEU A 64 0.47 -7.03 8.47
C LEU A 64 1.86 -7.65 8.33
N VAL A 65 2.86 -7.08 9.01
CA VAL A 65 4.27 -7.47 8.91
C VAL A 65 4.94 -7.52 10.28
N GLU A 66 6.08 -8.21 10.35
CA GLU A 66 6.91 -8.24 11.55
C GLU A 66 7.58 -6.88 11.82
N PHE A 67 7.88 -6.60 13.10
CA PHE A 67 8.50 -5.34 13.53
C PHE A 67 9.79 -4.99 12.77
N LEU A 68 10.67 -5.97 12.54
CA LEU A 68 11.92 -5.77 11.82
C LEU A 68 11.68 -5.30 10.38
N LYS A 69 10.61 -5.81 9.76
CA LYS A 69 10.24 -5.44 8.40
C LYS A 69 9.61 -4.05 8.34
N LEU A 70 8.78 -3.68 9.31
CA LEU A 70 8.32 -2.30 9.46
C LEU A 70 9.50 -1.34 9.57
N LYS A 71 10.47 -1.66 10.44
CA LYS A 71 11.67 -0.84 10.63
C LYS A 71 12.46 -0.70 9.33
N GLU A 72 12.61 -1.79 8.57
CA GLU A 72 13.25 -1.77 7.25
C GLU A 72 12.54 -0.80 6.28
N ILE A 73 11.20 -0.88 6.17
CA ILE A 73 10.40 0.01 5.31
C ILE A 73 10.61 1.47 5.72
N MET A 74 10.52 1.79 7.01
CA MET A 74 10.67 3.15 7.52
C MET A 74 12.07 3.70 7.23
N VAL A 75 13.12 2.91 7.45
CA VAL A 75 14.50 3.31 7.13
C VAL A 75 14.69 3.57 5.63
N ARG A 76 14.16 2.69 4.76
CA ARG A 76 14.19 2.86 3.30
C ARG A 76 13.40 4.08 2.84
N ALA A 77 12.34 4.45 3.57
CA ALA A 77 11.57 5.67 3.33
C ALA A 77 12.26 6.96 3.84
N CYS A 78 13.52 6.88 4.27
CA CYS A 78 14.29 7.95 4.90
C CYS A 78 13.71 8.42 6.26
N LEU A 79 12.92 7.58 6.92
CA LEU A 79 12.31 7.81 8.22
C LEU A 79 13.09 7.06 9.31
N LYS A 80 14.25 7.61 9.69
CA LYS A 80 15.08 7.03 10.76
C LYS A 80 14.40 7.19 12.12
N ASN A 81 14.48 6.14 12.94
CA ASN A 81 13.96 6.12 14.31
C ASN A 81 12.46 6.45 14.40
N VAL A 82 11.68 6.08 13.38
CA VAL A 82 10.24 6.36 13.31
C VAL A 82 9.39 5.19 13.80
N ALA A 83 9.84 3.96 13.55
CA ALA A 83 9.08 2.75 13.88
C ALA A 83 8.79 2.64 15.39
N ASP A 84 9.69 3.14 16.23
CA ASP A 84 9.67 3.05 17.70
C ASP A 84 9.47 4.42 18.40
N ASN A 85 9.34 5.51 17.64
CA ASN A 85 9.17 6.85 18.21
C ASN A 85 7.70 7.29 18.19
N PRO A 86 7.03 7.39 19.36
CA PRO A 86 5.63 7.81 19.43
C PRO A 86 5.43 9.32 19.21
N MET A 87 6.48 10.15 19.34
CA MET A 87 6.37 11.61 19.26
C MET A 87 5.98 12.13 17.87
N ILE A 88 6.10 11.28 16.86
CA ILE A 88 5.78 11.61 15.46
C ILE A 88 4.50 10.94 14.97
N ASP A 89 3.83 10.15 15.81
CA ASP A 89 2.66 9.37 15.40
C ASP A 89 1.53 10.29 14.89
N GLY A 90 1.39 11.47 15.49
CA GLY A 90 0.42 12.48 15.07
C GLY A 90 0.81 13.33 13.86
N VAL A 91 1.97 13.09 13.25
CA VAL A 91 2.39 13.83 12.04
C VAL A 91 1.61 13.30 10.84
N GLY A 92 1.09 14.23 10.00
CA GLY A 92 0.37 13.87 8.78
C GLY A 92 1.24 13.05 7.81
N PHE A 93 0.67 11.96 7.31
CA PHE A 93 1.36 10.98 6.48
C PHE A 93 1.71 11.50 5.07
N ASP A 94 0.96 12.47 4.54
CA ASP A 94 1.11 12.96 3.16
C ASP A 94 2.53 13.39 2.80
N ARG A 95 3.27 13.97 3.75
CA ARG A 95 4.65 14.43 3.54
C ARG A 95 5.62 13.29 3.24
N VAL A 96 5.33 12.10 3.75
CA VAL A 96 6.22 10.93 3.67
C VAL A 96 5.63 9.80 2.82
N ARG A 97 4.37 9.95 2.41
CA ARG A 97 3.57 8.99 1.64
C ARG A 97 4.32 8.39 0.46
N GLN A 98 4.85 9.22 -0.43
CA GLN A 98 5.57 8.75 -1.63
C GLN A 98 6.80 7.90 -1.29
N ASN A 99 7.55 8.29 -0.25
CA ASN A 99 8.76 7.56 0.16
C ASN A 99 8.39 6.21 0.78
N VAL A 100 7.36 6.18 1.62
CA VAL A 100 6.88 4.93 2.24
C VAL A 100 6.29 3.98 1.19
N TRP A 101 5.56 4.48 0.20
CA TRP A 101 5.06 3.68 -0.93
C TRP A 101 6.17 3.12 -1.80
N ARG A 102 7.20 3.92 -2.09
CA ARG A 102 8.39 3.42 -2.80
C ARG A 102 9.09 2.32 -1.99
N ALA A 103 9.39 2.59 -0.72
CA ALA A 103 10.04 1.62 0.16
C ALA A 103 9.24 0.33 0.31
N SER A 104 7.91 0.42 0.39
CA SER A 104 7.03 -0.75 0.47
C SER A 104 7.12 -1.60 -0.80
N ARG A 105 7.13 -0.98 -1.99
CA ARG A 105 7.32 -1.70 -3.28
C ARG A 105 8.70 -2.34 -3.38
N ASP A 106 9.74 -1.72 -2.85
CA ASP A 106 11.08 -2.29 -2.83
C ASP A 106 11.18 -3.50 -1.88
N CYS A 107 10.47 -3.47 -0.74
CA CYS A 107 10.42 -4.58 0.20
C CYS A 107 9.48 -5.71 -0.24
N TYR A 108 8.45 -5.39 -1.01
CA TYR A 108 7.41 -6.30 -1.48
C TYR A 108 7.16 -6.08 -2.98
N PRO A 109 8.08 -6.51 -3.84
CA PRO A 109 7.92 -6.38 -5.28
C PRO A 109 6.73 -7.23 -5.76
N PRO A 110 6.13 -6.88 -6.91
CA PRO A 110 5.10 -7.72 -7.52
C PRO A 110 5.62 -9.15 -7.70
N LYS A 111 4.83 -10.14 -7.26
CA LYS A 111 5.06 -11.53 -7.65
C LYS A 111 4.64 -11.69 -9.11
N MET A 112 5.54 -11.36 -10.02
CA MET A 112 5.40 -11.71 -11.43
C MET A 112 5.98 -13.09 -11.66
N ASP A 113 5.18 -13.97 -12.25
CA ASP A 113 5.74 -15.14 -12.93
C ASP A 113 6.20 -14.69 -14.34
N PRO A 114 7.51 -14.72 -14.65
CA PRO A 114 8.00 -14.40 -15.98
C PRO A 114 7.35 -15.25 -17.08
N GLN A 115 6.87 -16.46 -16.74
CA GLN A 115 6.15 -17.33 -17.68
C GLN A 115 4.71 -16.86 -17.94
N ALA A 116 4.07 -16.19 -16.98
CA ALA A 116 2.74 -15.62 -17.17
C ALA A 116 2.74 -14.49 -18.23
N LEU A 117 3.83 -13.73 -18.33
CA LEU A 117 3.99 -12.68 -19.36
C LEU A 117 4.38 -13.21 -20.74
N ARG A 118 4.65 -14.52 -20.87
CA ARG A 118 4.89 -15.11 -22.19
C ARG A 118 3.61 -15.00 -23.01
N GLY A 119 3.74 -14.36 -24.17
CA GLY A 119 2.65 -14.26 -25.13
C GLY A 119 2.29 -15.64 -25.68
N ASP A 120 1.00 -15.93 -25.75
CA ASP A 120 0.53 -17.07 -26.53
C ASP A 120 0.91 -16.84 -28.01
N PRO A 121 1.18 -17.87 -28.81
CA PRO A 121 1.32 -17.68 -30.25
C PRO A 121 0.03 -17.11 -30.87
N LEU A 122 0.16 -16.29 -31.91
CA LEU A 122 -0.97 -15.79 -32.70
C LEU A 122 -1.76 -16.98 -33.27
N GLY A 123 -3.07 -17.00 -33.05
CA GLY A 123 -3.92 -18.05 -33.62
C GLY A 123 -3.99 -17.95 -35.15
N GLU A 124 -4.11 -19.09 -35.85
CA GLU A 124 -4.10 -19.15 -37.32
C GLU A 124 -5.18 -18.30 -38.00
N SER A 125 -6.29 -18.02 -37.30
CA SER A 125 -7.41 -17.20 -37.77
C SER A 125 -7.64 -15.93 -36.94
N GLU A 126 -6.74 -15.59 -36.01
CA GLU A 126 -6.88 -14.44 -35.12
C GLU A 126 -6.41 -13.15 -35.82
N ASN A 127 -7.21 -12.10 -35.76
CA ASN A 127 -6.80 -10.79 -36.24
C ASN A 127 -5.71 -10.22 -35.31
N LEU A 128 -4.65 -9.64 -35.89
CA LEU A 128 -3.53 -9.03 -35.17
C LEU A 128 -3.96 -8.02 -34.09
N ALA A 129 -5.00 -7.22 -34.35
CA ALA A 129 -5.53 -6.25 -33.40
C ALA A 129 -6.16 -6.93 -32.17
N ALA A 130 -6.93 -8.00 -32.39
CA ALA A 130 -7.55 -8.77 -31.32
C ALA A 130 -6.48 -9.49 -30.46
N TYR A 131 -5.45 -10.03 -31.10
CA TYR A 131 -4.30 -10.61 -30.42
C TYR A 131 -3.58 -9.59 -29.54
N LEU A 132 -3.26 -8.41 -30.08
CA LEU A 132 -2.57 -7.35 -29.33
C LEU A 132 -3.41 -6.88 -28.14
N GLU A 133 -4.72 -6.68 -28.30
CA GLU A 133 -5.61 -6.33 -27.19
C GLU A 133 -5.64 -7.41 -26.11
N LYS A 134 -5.69 -8.70 -26.49
CA LYS A 134 -5.65 -9.83 -25.56
C LYS A 134 -4.34 -9.84 -24.76
N GLN A 135 -3.19 -9.69 -25.44
CA GLN A 135 -1.90 -9.64 -24.76
C GLN A 135 -1.77 -8.40 -23.87
N LEU A 136 -2.23 -7.23 -24.31
CA LEU A 136 -2.27 -6.01 -23.49
C LEU A 136 -3.13 -6.17 -22.23
N LYS A 137 -4.30 -6.79 -22.34
CA LYS A 137 -5.17 -7.09 -21.19
C LYS A 137 -4.48 -8.03 -20.21
N LYS A 138 -3.85 -9.10 -20.70
CA LYS A 138 -3.06 -10.04 -19.89
C LYS A 138 -1.92 -9.31 -19.18
N TRP A 139 -1.19 -8.47 -19.90
CA TRP A 139 -0.08 -7.69 -19.34
C TRP A 139 -0.55 -6.77 -18.22
N ARG A 140 -1.62 -5.99 -18.44
CA ARG A 140 -2.19 -5.12 -17.41
C ARG A 140 -2.61 -5.89 -16.16
N LEU A 141 -3.26 -7.05 -16.32
CA LEU A 141 -3.67 -7.88 -15.19
C LEU A 141 -2.48 -8.35 -14.34
N GLU A 142 -1.35 -8.64 -14.97
CA GLU A 142 -0.13 -9.08 -14.29
C GLU A 142 0.71 -7.90 -13.74
N THR A 143 0.54 -6.68 -14.26
CA THR A 143 1.37 -5.50 -13.95
C THR A 143 0.70 -4.42 -13.08
N GLU A 144 -0.64 -4.34 -13.05
CA GLU A 144 -1.44 -3.32 -12.35
C GLU A 144 -2.16 -3.86 -11.10
#